data_AF-A0A9N9D7C9-F1
#
_entry.id   AF-A0A9N9D7C9-F1
#
_cell.length_a   1.000
_cell.length_b   1.000
_cell.length_c   1.000
_cell.angle_alpha   90.00
_cell.angle_beta   90.00
_cell.angle_gamma   90.00
#
_symmetry.space_group_name_H-M   'P 1'
#
loop_
_entity.id
_entity.type
_entity.pdbx_description
1 polymer ?
#
loop_
_entity_poly.entity_id
_entity_poly.type
_entity_poly.pdbx_seq_one_letter_code
_entity_poly.pdbx_strand_id
1 'polypeptide(L)'
;RALINSRRFSTFIMRQAPLSEALKGSLHYPSYWEKDPNLWDVIDWDLFFISKFPSCTPQQSHSTLASELNVLVKALPKGRKYSKASFILNYLKRNDDRVIEFWQTQKLAKLAVNSRISEEMIKNAAKFATADEAQKLFVKSNQEKTSLASPSKREFEETESLEEIHELVEGDSDLKDSCTQDEHSAENERVPEDSDRKRKHEDDEEDIDNQALFARNLLDEAQENPLEMKNLLDAFQTYCQESENLLTNNGIMDLRPSSEFVLSYTNESDYSKLLECILNPIDGIFPEAAFNFLLEFFSKNLTCQHWYDEIEKLLDPEHDPFIKNIKRFMFEVLPIWFDAFAMGSENPIKDRNMEEEEYMTGFVHPILKKALARFANLRYRPGDKAIEASAYRKSITEQSGNADRADGIAYTSNQKPYEICVVEGSKPYDTENGKETEDFIQNARAAKDMINFLVIQEVKQKRALPTFFRTFMVQSFETSLRFYFLDYLNFYRIFEIEVCELPVDLAEMNLFPFLFRAVITWAVLVGDTDKEFQTFRNSKRSSRVSNAHNLRVLARLQHNKARPGNKKSLKMKNVI
;
A
#
# COMPACT_ATOMS: atom_id res chain seq x y z
N ARG A 1 -24.62 52.60 -19.04
CA ARG A 1 -23.38 51.77 -19.04
C ARG A 1 -23.72 50.36 -18.50
N ALA A 2 -24.36 49.51 -19.30
CA ALA A 2 -24.80 48.16 -18.87
C ALA A 2 -24.83 47.13 -20.03
N LEU A 3 -24.00 47.33 -21.05
CA LEU A 3 -24.01 46.55 -22.30
C LEU A 3 -22.60 46.23 -22.84
N ILE A 4 -21.58 46.30 -21.98
CA ILE A 4 -20.19 45.94 -22.31
C ILE A 4 -19.64 45.10 -21.15
N ASN A 5 -19.93 43.78 -21.18
CA ASN A 5 -19.19 42.73 -20.46
C ASN A 5 -19.59 41.30 -20.84
N SER A 6 -20.76 41.07 -21.46
CA SER A 6 -21.24 39.74 -21.89
C SER A 6 -20.54 39.13 -23.12
N ARG A 7 -19.30 39.54 -23.43
CA ARG A 7 -18.48 39.04 -24.56
C ARG A 7 -17.06 38.59 -24.16
N ARG A 8 -16.86 38.19 -22.90
CA ARG A 8 -15.59 37.58 -22.43
C ARG A 8 -15.75 36.30 -21.60
N PHE A 9 -16.85 35.56 -21.79
CA PHE A 9 -17.01 34.18 -21.32
C PHE A 9 -17.69 33.28 -22.36
N SER A 10 -17.29 33.42 -23.63
CA SER A 10 -17.50 32.37 -24.64
C SER A 10 -16.29 31.45 -24.60
N THR A 11 -16.39 30.36 -23.82
CA THR A 11 -15.32 29.38 -23.63
C THR A 11 -14.85 28.85 -24.98
N PHE A 12 -13.56 28.97 -25.28
CA PHE A 12 -13.00 28.62 -26.59
C PHE A 12 -12.81 27.09 -26.72
N ILE A 13 -13.92 26.35 -26.73
CA ILE A 13 -13.96 24.94 -27.10
C ILE A 13 -13.63 24.88 -28.60
N MET A 14 -12.34 24.69 -28.90
CA MET A 14 -11.94 24.12 -30.19
C MET A 14 -12.61 22.75 -30.31
N ARG A 15 -13.77 22.68 -30.99
CA ARG A 15 -14.24 21.44 -31.60
C ARG A 15 -13.14 21.00 -32.57
N GLN A 16 -12.27 20.10 -32.11
CA GLN A 16 -11.22 19.53 -32.95
C GLN A 16 -11.89 18.83 -34.13
N ALA A 17 -11.32 18.95 -35.33
CA ALA A 17 -11.88 18.27 -36.49
C ALA A 17 -12.02 16.76 -36.21
N PRO A 18 -13.15 16.13 -36.57
CA PRO A 18 -13.27 14.68 -36.55
C PRO A 18 -12.19 14.07 -37.47
N LEU A 19 -11.91 12.78 -37.29
CA LEU A 19 -11.10 12.07 -38.28
C LEU A 19 -11.86 12.06 -39.60
N SER A 20 -11.18 12.29 -40.73
CA SER A 20 -11.79 12.15 -42.05
C SER A 20 -12.23 10.69 -42.24
N GLU A 21 -13.36 10.45 -42.92
CA GLU A 21 -13.88 9.09 -43.08
C GLU A 21 -12.88 8.14 -43.79
N ALA A 22 -12.06 8.66 -44.71
CA ALA A 22 -10.95 7.93 -45.32
C ALA A 22 -9.87 7.48 -44.30
N LEU A 23 -9.64 8.26 -43.24
CA LEU A 23 -8.76 7.88 -42.13
C LEU A 23 -9.46 6.92 -41.15
N LYS A 24 -10.76 7.07 -40.90
CA LYS A 24 -11.51 6.10 -40.07
C LYS A 24 -11.51 4.71 -40.70
N GLY A 25 -11.76 4.62 -42.01
CA GLY A 25 -11.64 3.38 -42.79
C GLY A 25 -10.20 2.85 -42.96
N SER A 26 -9.19 3.55 -42.42
CA SER A 26 -7.80 3.08 -42.36
C SER A 26 -7.40 2.56 -40.96
N LEU A 27 -8.30 2.62 -39.98
CA LEU A 27 -8.04 2.27 -38.57
C LEU A 27 -8.88 1.05 -38.17
N HIS A 28 -8.34 0.18 -37.34
CA HIS A 28 -9.06 -0.97 -36.79
C HIS A 28 -10.01 -0.57 -35.65
N TYR A 29 -9.71 0.51 -34.91
CA TYR A 29 -10.49 0.95 -33.76
C TYR A 29 -10.83 2.46 -33.84
N PRO A 30 -11.46 2.95 -34.93
CA PRO A 30 -11.65 4.38 -35.19
C PRO A 30 -12.42 5.10 -34.07
N SER A 31 -13.37 4.43 -33.41
CA SER A 31 -14.13 4.98 -32.29
C SER A 31 -13.30 5.26 -31.03
N TYR A 32 -12.18 4.58 -30.82
CA TYR A 32 -11.22 4.96 -29.77
C TYR A 32 -10.54 6.30 -30.11
N TRP A 33 -10.24 6.54 -31.39
CA TRP A 33 -9.50 7.71 -31.87
C TRP A 33 -10.38 8.96 -32.11
N GLU A 34 -11.70 8.86 -31.96
CA GLU A 34 -12.61 10.01 -32.04
C GLU A 34 -12.63 10.88 -30.77
N LYS A 35 -12.18 10.34 -29.62
CA LYS A 35 -12.08 11.08 -28.34
C LYS A 35 -10.96 12.14 -28.35
N ASP A 36 -10.97 13.04 -27.36
CA ASP A 36 -9.96 14.11 -27.24
C ASP A 36 -8.53 13.51 -27.18
N PRO A 37 -7.62 13.91 -28.09
CA PRO A 37 -6.22 13.46 -28.09
C PRO A 37 -5.43 13.73 -26.81
N ASN A 38 -5.91 14.62 -25.94
CA ASN A 38 -5.33 14.76 -24.60
C ASN A 38 -5.40 13.42 -23.82
N LEU A 39 -6.48 12.65 -24.01
CA LEU A 39 -6.78 11.36 -23.34
C LEU A 39 -6.12 10.14 -23.98
N TRP A 40 -5.60 10.22 -25.22
CA TRP A 40 -4.92 9.08 -25.83
C TRP A 40 -3.67 8.72 -24.99
N ASP A 41 -3.50 7.48 -24.57
CA ASP A 41 -2.29 7.02 -23.87
C ASP A 41 -2.17 5.50 -23.96
N VAL A 42 -1.00 4.93 -23.67
CA VAL A 42 -0.81 3.47 -23.69
C VAL A 42 -1.71 2.78 -22.67
N ILE A 43 -1.82 3.34 -21.45
CA ILE A 43 -2.67 2.80 -20.37
C ILE A 43 -4.17 2.86 -20.73
N ASP A 44 -4.62 3.99 -21.29
CA ASP A 44 -6.01 4.18 -21.71
C ASP A 44 -6.35 3.35 -22.97
N TRP A 45 -5.38 3.09 -23.85
CA TRP A 45 -5.51 2.08 -24.90
C TRP A 45 -5.64 0.67 -24.32
N ASP A 46 -4.75 0.25 -23.42
CA ASP A 46 -4.76 -1.09 -22.85
C ASP A 46 -6.10 -1.39 -22.13
N LEU A 47 -6.64 -0.43 -21.38
CA LEU A 47 -7.97 -0.55 -20.77
C LEU A 47 -9.08 -0.77 -21.81
N PHE A 48 -9.07 0.00 -22.90
CA PHE A 48 -10.01 -0.19 -24.01
C PHE A 48 -9.82 -1.55 -24.70
N PHE A 49 -8.58 -1.94 -24.96
CA PHE A 49 -8.25 -3.16 -25.68
C PHE A 49 -8.62 -4.42 -24.88
N ILE A 50 -8.32 -4.45 -23.57
CA ILE A 50 -8.69 -5.54 -22.66
C ILE A 50 -10.22 -5.63 -22.49
N SER A 51 -10.93 -4.49 -22.44
CA SER A 51 -12.40 -4.49 -22.38
C SER A 51 -13.07 -5.11 -23.63
N LYS A 52 -12.34 -5.17 -24.76
CA LYS A 52 -12.76 -5.87 -25.99
C LYS A 52 -12.20 -7.29 -26.10
N PHE A 53 -11.03 -7.55 -25.51
CA PHE A 53 -10.31 -8.82 -25.62
C PHE A 53 -9.83 -9.29 -24.23
N PRO A 54 -10.70 -9.87 -23.39
CA PRO A 54 -10.40 -10.30 -22.00
C PRO A 54 -9.21 -11.25 -21.81
N SER A 55 -8.68 -11.83 -22.90
CA SER A 55 -7.55 -12.77 -22.88
C SER A 55 -6.40 -12.33 -23.80
N CYS A 56 -6.33 -11.05 -24.19
CA CYS A 56 -5.18 -10.53 -24.93
C CYS A 56 -3.94 -10.39 -24.03
N THR A 57 -2.76 -10.33 -24.66
CA THR A 57 -1.47 -10.07 -23.99
C THR A 57 -1.05 -8.60 -24.13
N PRO A 58 -0.10 -8.10 -23.30
CA PRO A 58 0.46 -6.76 -23.46
C PRO A 58 1.01 -6.56 -24.87
N GLN A 59 1.73 -7.56 -25.38
CA GLN A 59 2.33 -7.55 -26.71
C GLN A 59 1.29 -7.41 -27.83
N GLN A 60 0.13 -8.07 -27.72
CA GLN A 60 -0.98 -7.91 -28.68
C GLN A 60 -1.58 -6.51 -28.61
N SER A 61 -1.79 -5.97 -27.41
CA SER A 61 -2.31 -4.61 -27.23
C SER A 61 -1.36 -3.55 -27.80
N HIS A 62 -0.07 -3.60 -27.44
CA HIS A 62 0.94 -2.62 -27.85
C HIS A 62 1.31 -2.74 -29.32
N SER A 63 1.30 -3.95 -29.90
CA SER A 63 1.47 -4.15 -31.35
C SER A 63 0.32 -3.52 -32.13
N THR A 64 -0.92 -3.71 -31.67
CA THR A 64 -2.11 -3.12 -32.30
C THR A 64 -2.08 -1.59 -32.18
N LEU A 65 -1.79 -1.06 -30.99
CA LEU A 65 -1.59 0.37 -30.76
C LEU A 65 -0.51 0.95 -31.67
N ALA A 66 0.64 0.28 -31.81
CA ALA A 66 1.70 0.70 -32.71
C ALA A 66 1.24 0.72 -34.18
N SER A 67 0.43 -0.24 -34.62
CA SER A 67 -0.15 -0.25 -35.98
C SER A 67 -1.04 0.97 -36.22
N GLU A 68 -2.04 1.18 -35.36
CA GLU A 68 -2.98 2.32 -35.41
C GLU A 68 -2.23 3.66 -35.41
N LEU A 69 -1.23 3.80 -34.54
CA LEU A 69 -0.41 5.01 -34.45
C LEU A 69 0.45 5.24 -35.70
N ASN A 70 0.97 4.19 -36.35
CA ASN A 70 1.67 4.32 -37.63
C ASN A 70 0.71 4.82 -38.74
N VAL A 71 -0.56 4.40 -38.75
CA VAL A 71 -1.58 4.94 -39.68
C VAL A 71 -1.86 6.41 -39.38
N LEU A 72 -2.16 6.74 -38.13
CA LEU A 72 -2.43 8.12 -37.70
C LEU A 72 -1.28 9.07 -38.03
N VAL A 73 -0.03 8.68 -37.77
CA VAL A 73 1.15 9.52 -38.06
C VAL A 73 1.40 9.69 -39.56
N LYS A 74 1.01 8.73 -40.41
CA LYS A 74 1.09 8.86 -41.88
C LYS A 74 0.00 9.78 -42.46
N ALA A 75 -1.21 9.74 -41.90
CA ALA A 75 -2.40 10.36 -42.49
C ALA A 75 -2.82 11.70 -41.87
N LEU A 76 -2.45 11.98 -40.61
CA LEU A 76 -2.84 13.22 -39.94
C LEU A 76 -1.98 14.42 -40.39
N PRO A 77 -2.58 15.60 -40.62
CA PRO A 77 -1.82 16.83 -40.79
C PRO A 77 -1.09 17.20 -39.48
N LYS A 78 0.09 17.82 -39.60
CA LYS A 78 0.91 18.27 -38.47
C LYS A 78 0.11 19.21 -37.56
N GLY A 79 -0.16 18.77 -36.33
CA GLY A 79 -1.05 19.40 -35.36
C GLY A 79 -1.22 18.51 -34.13
N ARG A 80 -2.11 18.86 -33.18
CA ARG A 80 -2.23 18.18 -31.88
C ARG A 80 -2.39 16.65 -31.99
N LYS A 81 -3.29 16.18 -32.87
CA LYS A 81 -3.49 14.75 -33.15
C LYS A 81 -2.20 14.05 -33.61
N TYR A 82 -1.53 14.61 -34.63
CA TYR A 82 -0.25 14.09 -35.14
C TYR A 82 0.84 14.07 -34.07
N SER A 83 1.02 15.17 -33.32
CA SER A 83 2.08 15.27 -32.31
C SER A 83 1.88 14.28 -31.16
N LYS A 84 0.63 14.07 -30.73
CA LYS A 84 0.29 13.07 -29.71
C LYS A 84 0.52 11.65 -30.23
N ALA A 85 0.03 11.31 -31.43
CA ALA A 85 0.22 9.99 -32.02
C ALA A 85 1.72 9.68 -32.23
N SER A 86 2.49 10.64 -32.74
CA SER A 86 3.94 10.50 -32.93
C SER A 86 4.71 10.41 -31.60
N PHE A 87 4.20 10.99 -30.51
CA PHE A 87 4.80 10.83 -29.18
C PHE A 87 4.63 9.39 -28.68
N ILE A 88 3.39 8.87 -28.69
CA ILE A 88 3.10 7.50 -28.21
C ILE A 88 3.84 6.46 -29.09
N LEU A 89 3.86 6.66 -30.41
CA LEU A 89 4.58 5.77 -31.33
C LEU A 89 6.09 5.74 -31.08
N ASN A 90 6.69 6.87 -30.70
CA ASN A 90 8.11 6.95 -30.35
C ASN A 90 8.41 6.48 -28.92
N TYR A 91 7.39 6.41 -28.05
CA TYR A 91 7.50 5.81 -26.72
C TYR A 91 7.51 4.28 -26.81
N LEU A 92 6.56 3.68 -27.54
CA LEU A 92 6.51 2.23 -27.78
C LEU A 92 7.78 1.69 -28.45
N LYS A 93 8.36 2.45 -29.42
CA LYS A 93 9.59 2.07 -30.14
C LYS A 93 10.88 2.11 -29.29
N ARG A 94 10.81 2.40 -27.99
CA ARG A 94 11.98 2.50 -27.11
C ARG A 94 12.19 1.33 -26.16
N ASN A 95 11.26 0.36 -26.11
CA ASN A 95 11.25 -0.74 -25.12
C ASN A 95 11.51 -0.21 -23.70
N ASP A 96 10.62 0.65 -23.22
CA ASP A 96 10.67 1.21 -21.87
C ASP A 96 9.94 0.23 -20.91
N ASP A 97 10.68 -0.49 -20.08
CA ASP A 97 10.20 -1.67 -19.31
C ASP A 97 8.96 -1.39 -18.44
N ARG A 98 8.74 -0.12 -18.08
CA ARG A 98 7.62 0.39 -17.26
C ARG A 98 6.23 0.11 -17.84
N VAL A 99 6.11 -0.25 -19.13
CA VAL A 99 4.81 -0.63 -19.72
C VAL A 99 4.45 -2.09 -19.39
N ILE A 100 5.44 -2.96 -19.16
CA ILE A 100 5.22 -4.36 -18.73
C ILE A 100 4.78 -4.38 -17.25
N GLU A 101 5.38 -3.52 -16.43
CA GLU A 101 5.05 -3.31 -15.01
C GLU A 101 3.56 -2.94 -14.77
N PHE A 102 2.92 -2.25 -15.72
CA PHE A 102 1.49 -1.91 -15.64
C PHE A 102 0.54 -3.09 -15.93
N TRP A 103 0.99 -4.09 -16.69
CA TRP A 103 0.24 -5.34 -16.90
C TRP A 103 0.42 -6.34 -15.77
N GLN A 104 1.53 -6.27 -15.04
CA GLN A 104 1.82 -7.12 -13.88
C GLN A 104 1.18 -6.62 -12.58
N THR A 105 0.73 -5.35 -12.52
CA THR A 105 0.01 -4.82 -11.36
C THR A 105 -1.49 -5.15 -11.42
N GLN A 106 -2.09 -5.54 -10.28
CA GLN A 106 -3.39 -6.25 -10.17
C GLN A 106 -4.60 -5.70 -10.95
N LYS A 107 -4.61 -4.42 -11.36
CA LYS A 107 -5.78 -3.78 -11.97
C LYS A 107 -6.27 -4.43 -13.25
N LEU A 108 -5.37 -4.94 -14.08
CA LEU A 108 -5.75 -5.57 -15.36
C LEU A 108 -6.16 -7.04 -15.18
N ALA A 109 -5.57 -7.75 -14.21
CA ALA A 109 -5.99 -9.09 -13.84
C ALA A 109 -7.45 -9.11 -13.32
N LYS A 110 -7.83 -8.19 -12.42
CA LYS A 110 -9.21 -8.08 -11.92
C LYS A 110 -10.22 -7.74 -13.03
N LEU A 111 -9.85 -6.95 -14.04
CA LEU A 111 -10.68 -6.71 -15.23
C LEU A 111 -10.81 -7.95 -16.14
N ALA A 112 -9.72 -8.71 -16.34
CA ALA A 112 -9.74 -9.96 -17.10
C ALA A 112 -10.56 -11.06 -16.40
N VAL A 113 -10.57 -11.13 -15.07
CA VAL A 113 -11.44 -12.02 -14.29
C VAL A 113 -12.91 -11.64 -14.49
N ASN A 114 -13.27 -10.37 -14.28
CA ASN A 114 -14.65 -9.90 -14.41
C ASN A 114 -15.22 -10.03 -15.84
N SER A 115 -14.37 -10.18 -16.86
CA SER A 115 -14.78 -10.35 -18.26
C SER A 115 -14.58 -11.77 -18.81
N ARG A 116 -13.97 -12.69 -18.03
CA ARG A 116 -14.10 -14.15 -18.24
C ARG A 116 -15.46 -14.68 -17.81
N ILE A 117 -16.10 -14.01 -16.83
CA ILE A 117 -17.48 -14.27 -16.44
C ILE A 117 -18.39 -13.63 -17.48
N SER A 118 -18.69 -14.36 -18.56
CA SER A 118 -19.61 -13.84 -19.58
C SER A 118 -21.04 -13.75 -19.05
N GLU A 119 -21.82 -12.78 -19.53
CA GLU A 119 -23.23 -12.63 -19.18
C GLU A 119 -24.05 -13.90 -19.54
N GLU A 120 -23.59 -14.66 -20.54
CA GLU A 120 -24.19 -15.94 -20.93
C GLU A 120 -23.82 -17.09 -19.98
N MET A 121 -22.62 -17.10 -19.39
CA MET A 121 -22.31 -17.99 -18.26
C MET A 121 -23.14 -17.65 -17.03
N ILE A 122 -23.38 -16.36 -16.74
CA ILE A 122 -24.29 -15.94 -15.66
C ILE A 122 -25.73 -16.39 -15.95
N LYS A 123 -26.24 -16.13 -17.16
CA LYS A 123 -27.60 -16.53 -17.58
C LYS A 123 -27.78 -18.06 -17.56
N ASN A 124 -26.75 -18.83 -17.93
CA ASN A 124 -26.81 -20.29 -17.85
C ASN A 124 -26.69 -20.80 -16.41
N ALA A 125 -25.82 -20.23 -15.57
CA ALA A 125 -25.75 -20.56 -14.15
C ALA A 125 -27.08 -20.24 -13.43
N ALA A 126 -27.70 -19.09 -13.72
CA ALA A 126 -29.01 -18.71 -13.19
C ALA A 126 -30.14 -19.65 -13.68
N LYS A 127 -30.11 -20.09 -14.95
CA LYS A 127 -31.03 -21.12 -15.46
C LYS A 127 -30.85 -22.48 -14.77
N PHE A 128 -29.62 -22.92 -14.52
CA PHE A 128 -29.38 -24.17 -13.82
C PHE A 128 -29.74 -24.09 -12.33
N ALA A 129 -29.45 -22.96 -11.66
CA ALA A 129 -29.88 -22.72 -10.28
C ALA A 129 -31.41 -22.72 -10.15
N THR A 130 -32.11 -21.93 -10.97
CA THR A 130 -33.58 -21.88 -10.93
C THR A 130 -34.24 -23.20 -11.35
N ALA A 131 -33.63 -23.98 -12.25
CA ALA A 131 -34.10 -25.33 -12.57
C ALA A 131 -33.92 -26.32 -11.41
N ASP A 132 -32.76 -26.29 -10.74
CA ASP A 132 -32.47 -27.16 -9.60
C ASP A 132 -33.28 -26.77 -8.34
N GLU A 133 -33.54 -25.48 -8.12
CA GLU A 133 -34.46 -25.00 -7.10
C GLU A 133 -35.92 -25.34 -7.41
N ALA A 134 -36.36 -25.20 -8.67
CA ALA A 134 -37.69 -25.68 -9.09
C ALA A 134 -37.82 -27.20 -8.91
N GLN A 135 -36.76 -27.96 -9.17
CA GLN A 135 -36.74 -29.41 -8.97
C GLN A 135 -36.74 -29.79 -7.47
N LYS A 136 -36.01 -29.06 -6.62
CA LYS A 136 -36.06 -29.19 -5.15
C LYS A 136 -37.46 -28.87 -4.60
N LEU A 137 -38.08 -27.80 -5.08
CA LEU A 137 -39.46 -27.42 -4.73
C LEU A 137 -40.48 -28.46 -5.21
N PHE A 138 -40.31 -29.04 -6.41
CA PHE A 138 -41.16 -30.09 -6.94
C PHE A 138 -41.04 -31.41 -6.14
N VAL A 139 -39.81 -31.81 -5.79
CA VAL A 139 -39.56 -32.97 -4.92
C VAL A 139 -40.20 -32.77 -3.54
N LYS A 140 -40.00 -31.60 -2.92
CA LYS A 140 -40.59 -31.26 -1.62
C LYS A 140 -42.12 -31.25 -1.68
N SER A 141 -42.71 -30.62 -2.71
CA SER A 141 -44.16 -30.60 -2.93
C SER A 141 -44.76 -32.00 -3.05
N ASN A 142 -44.06 -32.93 -3.71
CA ASN A 142 -44.53 -34.30 -3.87
C ASN A 142 -44.36 -35.14 -2.59
N GLN A 143 -43.29 -34.94 -1.81
CA GLN A 143 -43.13 -35.56 -0.49
C GLN A 143 -44.23 -35.11 0.49
N GLU A 144 -44.54 -33.81 0.52
CA GLU A 144 -45.61 -33.26 1.34
C GLU A 144 -47.00 -33.80 0.90
N LYS A 145 -47.24 -33.96 -0.41
CA LYS A 145 -48.46 -34.59 -0.95
C LYS A 145 -48.61 -36.09 -0.66
N THR A 146 -47.53 -36.82 -0.37
CA THR A 146 -47.62 -38.25 -0.01
C THR A 146 -48.06 -38.53 1.43
N SER A 147 -48.22 -37.50 2.28
CA SER A 147 -48.54 -37.68 3.70
C SER A 147 -50.02 -37.51 4.10
N LEU A 148 -50.85 -36.88 3.26
CA LEU A 148 -52.27 -36.63 3.53
C LEU A 148 -53.13 -36.93 2.29
N ALA A 149 -53.91 -38.01 2.37
CA ALA A 149 -54.71 -38.50 1.25
C ALA A 149 -56.21 -38.18 1.39
N SER A 150 -56.80 -37.73 0.27
CA SER A 150 -58.25 -37.77 -0.03
C SER A 150 -59.09 -36.61 0.59
N PRO A 151 -60.26 -36.23 0.01
CA PRO A 151 -60.32 -34.90 -0.62
C PRO A 151 -61.62 -34.09 -0.39
N SER A 152 -61.63 -32.82 -0.82
CA SER A 152 -62.88 -32.13 -1.20
C SER A 152 -62.66 -31.19 -2.38
N LYS A 153 -63.69 -31.00 -3.22
CA LYS A 153 -63.64 -30.20 -4.45
C LYS A 153 -63.97 -28.73 -4.19
N ARG A 154 -63.37 -27.83 -4.97
CA ARG A 154 -64.03 -26.67 -5.60
C ARG A 154 -63.22 -26.16 -6.80
N GLU A 155 -63.76 -25.16 -7.50
CA GLU A 155 -63.66 -24.98 -8.95
C GLU A 155 -63.37 -23.52 -9.33
N PHE A 156 -62.61 -23.34 -10.43
CA PHE A 156 -62.32 -22.07 -11.14
C PHE A 156 -61.57 -20.99 -10.30
N GLU A 157 -60.94 -19.97 -10.89
CA GLU A 157 -61.08 -19.40 -12.24
C GLU A 157 -59.72 -18.94 -12.85
N GLU A 158 -59.66 -18.79 -14.17
CA GLU A 158 -58.45 -18.41 -14.93
C GLU A 158 -58.42 -16.90 -15.23
N THR A 159 -57.23 -16.34 -15.51
CA THR A 159 -57.09 -15.28 -16.53
C THR A 159 -55.63 -15.11 -16.99
N GLU A 160 -55.42 -15.08 -18.30
CA GLU A 160 -54.13 -14.73 -18.93
C GLU A 160 -54.02 -13.21 -19.19
N SER A 161 -52.79 -12.72 -19.34
CA SER A 161 -52.47 -11.70 -20.36
C SER A 161 -50.97 -11.73 -20.69
N LEU A 162 -50.66 -11.70 -21.98
CA LEU A 162 -49.30 -11.68 -22.56
C LEU A 162 -49.30 -10.72 -23.74
N GLU A 163 -48.42 -9.72 -23.72
CA GLU A 163 -48.08 -8.79 -24.82
C GLU A 163 -46.95 -7.88 -24.29
N GLU A 164 -45.93 -7.44 -25.04
CA GLU A 164 -45.47 -7.80 -26.39
C GLU A 164 -43.95 -7.46 -26.50
N ILE A 165 -43.25 -7.90 -27.56
CA ILE A 165 -41.82 -7.60 -27.81
C ILE A 165 -41.60 -7.06 -29.22
N HIS A 166 -40.79 -6.00 -29.35
CA HIS A 166 -39.99 -5.70 -30.55
C HIS A 166 -38.51 -5.53 -30.12
N GLU A 167 -37.45 -6.12 -30.72
CA GLU A 167 -37.07 -6.26 -32.15
C GLU A 167 -36.60 -4.89 -32.74
N LEU A 168 -35.48 -4.69 -33.45
CA LEU A 168 -34.59 -5.46 -34.35
C LEU A 168 -33.08 -5.17 -33.98
N VAL A 169 -32.03 -6.00 -34.22
CA VAL A 169 -31.46 -6.62 -35.46
C VAL A 169 -30.86 -5.53 -36.40
N GLU A 170 -29.70 -5.59 -37.07
CA GLU A 170 -28.72 -6.60 -37.59
C GLU A 170 -27.27 -5.98 -37.54
N GLY A 171 -26.12 -6.55 -37.97
CA GLY A 171 -25.74 -7.82 -38.60
C GLY A 171 -24.29 -7.78 -39.20
N ASP A 172 -23.72 -8.97 -39.47
CA ASP A 172 -22.55 -9.41 -40.30
C ASP A 172 -21.88 -8.45 -41.33
N SER A 173 -20.65 -8.61 -41.85
CA SER A 173 -19.64 -9.72 -41.94
C SER A 173 -18.19 -9.09 -42.08
N ASP A 174 -17.08 -9.62 -42.62
CA ASP A 174 -16.73 -10.80 -43.45
C ASP A 174 -15.22 -11.21 -43.38
N LEU A 175 -14.87 -12.26 -44.14
CA LEU A 175 -13.60 -12.94 -44.49
C LEU A 175 -12.56 -12.05 -45.25
N LYS A 176 -11.30 -12.44 -45.60
CA LYS A 176 -10.57 -13.75 -45.68
C LYS A 176 -9.04 -13.57 -45.86
N ASP A 177 -8.27 -14.65 -45.63
CA ASP A 177 -6.93 -15.01 -46.24
C ASP A 177 -5.74 -14.03 -46.15
N SER A 178 -4.45 -14.39 -46.33
CA SER A 178 -3.60 -15.59 -46.08
C SER A 178 -2.12 -15.18 -46.44
N CYS A 179 -1.01 -15.90 -46.27
CA CYS A 179 -0.60 -17.17 -45.64
C CYS A 179 0.95 -17.15 -45.44
N THR A 180 1.54 -18.07 -44.65
CA THR A 180 3.02 -18.40 -44.54
C THR A 180 3.96 -17.25 -44.11
N GLN A 181 5.12 -17.42 -43.46
CA GLN A 181 5.87 -18.53 -42.83
C GLN A 181 6.75 -17.87 -41.69
N ASP A 182 7.69 -18.48 -40.95
CA ASP A 182 8.44 -19.74 -41.06
C ASP A 182 8.89 -20.26 -39.67
N GLU A 183 9.57 -21.41 -39.60
CA GLU A 183 10.06 -22.04 -38.34
C GLU A 183 11.44 -21.53 -37.84
N HIS A 184 11.69 -21.61 -36.52
CA HIS A 184 12.71 -22.53 -36.00
C HIS A 184 12.66 -22.69 -34.47
N SER A 185 13.12 -23.86 -34.00
CA SER A 185 12.94 -24.38 -32.65
C SER A 185 14.25 -24.51 -31.87
N ALA A 186 14.14 -24.46 -30.54
CA ALA A 186 15.15 -25.00 -29.62
C ALA A 186 14.46 -25.33 -28.27
N GLU A 187 14.25 -26.62 -28.03
CA GLU A 187 13.94 -27.11 -26.68
C GLU A 187 15.20 -27.03 -25.80
N ASN A 188 15.05 -27.04 -24.48
CA ASN A 188 16.14 -27.46 -23.60
C ASN A 188 15.61 -28.04 -22.28
N GLU A 189 16.38 -28.97 -21.73
CA GLU A 189 15.87 -30.00 -20.81
C GLU A 189 15.91 -29.57 -19.33
N ARG A 190 15.16 -30.30 -18.49
CA ARG A 190 15.25 -30.20 -17.02
C ARG A 190 16.27 -31.20 -16.49
N VAL A 191 17.22 -30.73 -15.68
CA VAL A 191 17.91 -31.57 -14.68
C VAL A 191 17.97 -30.79 -13.36
N PRO A 192 17.52 -31.36 -12.22
CA PRO A 192 17.66 -30.75 -10.91
C PRO A 192 18.94 -31.25 -10.20
N GLU A 193 19.55 -30.39 -9.37
CA GLU A 193 20.55 -30.84 -8.40
C GLU A 193 20.51 -29.95 -7.15
N ASP A 194 20.51 -30.58 -5.97
CA ASP A 194 20.42 -29.93 -4.65
C ASP A 194 21.47 -30.55 -3.71
N SER A 195 22.52 -29.79 -3.36
CA SER A 195 23.31 -29.95 -2.12
C SER A 195 24.56 -29.06 -2.07
N ASP A 196 24.44 -27.76 -1.78
CA ASP A 196 25.63 -26.95 -1.39
C ASP A 196 25.39 -25.72 -0.49
N ARG A 197 24.23 -25.62 0.18
CA ARG A 197 23.81 -24.42 0.94
C ARG A 197 24.44 -24.23 2.34
N LYS A 198 25.52 -24.91 2.72
CA LYS A 198 25.94 -25.04 4.14
C LYS A 198 27.35 -24.57 4.55
N ARG A 199 28.10 -23.82 3.72
CA ARG A 199 29.43 -23.29 4.10
C ARG A 199 29.72 -21.89 3.55
N LYS A 200 28.94 -20.89 3.95
CA LYS A 200 29.17 -19.49 3.52
C LYS A 200 28.58 -18.40 4.42
N HIS A 201 28.50 -18.65 5.73
CA HIS A 201 27.76 -17.78 6.66
C HIS A 201 28.61 -17.04 7.70
N GLU A 202 29.93 -17.27 7.74
CA GLU A 202 30.81 -16.78 8.82
C GLU A 202 31.67 -15.57 8.42
N ASP A 203 31.96 -15.35 7.13
CA ASP A 203 32.82 -14.25 6.66
C ASP A 203 32.06 -12.92 6.39
N ASP A 204 30.73 -12.95 6.27
CA ASP A 204 29.91 -11.81 5.81
C ASP A 204 29.38 -10.90 6.96
N GLU A 205 29.61 -11.24 8.23
CA GLU A 205 29.03 -10.52 9.38
C GLU A 205 29.85 -9.31 9.89
N GLU A 206 31.19 -9.37 9.86
CA GLU A 206 32.06 -8.33 10.49
C GLU A 206 31.85 -6.92 9.90
N ASP A 207 31.57 -6.77 8.61
CA ASP A 207 31.49 -5.44 7.96
C ASP A 207 30.08 -4.81 8.02
N ILE A 208 29.10 -5.52 8.62
CA ILE A 208 27.72 -5.03 8.78
C ILE A 208 27.63 -3.96 9.89
N ASP A 209 28.26 -4.21 11.04
CA ASP A 209 28.09 -3.35 12.23
C ASP A 209 28.76 -1.99 12.06
N ASN A 210 29.85 -1.89 11.28
CA ASN A 210 30.61 -0.65 11.06
C ASN A 210 29.72 0.58 10.79
N GLN A 211 28.81 0.54 9.80
CA GLN A 211 27.95 1.70 9.48
C GLN A 211 26.89 1.98 10.55
N ALA A 212 26.34 0.94 11.17
CA ALA A 212 25.39 1.10 12.28
C ALA A 212 26.07 1.76 13.48
N LEU A 213 27.27 1.29 13.85
CA LEU A 213 28.13 1.87 14.87
C LEU A 213 28.43 3.36 14.59
N PHE A 214 28.69 3.79 13.35
CA PHE A 214 28.90 5.21 13.06
C PHE A 214 27.61 6.06 13.09
N ALA A 215 26.45 5.48 12.78
CA ALA A 215 25.17 6.16 12.98
C ALA A 215 24.82 6.30 14.47
N ARG A 216 25.07 5.25 15.28
CA ARG A 216 25.03 5.28 16.75
C ARG A 216 25.92 6.38 17.31
N ASN A 217 27.23 6.38 17.03
CA ASN A 217 28.18 7.40 17.48
C ASN A 217 27.71 8.85 17.17
N LEU A 218 27.10 9.08 16.00
CA LEU A 218 26.58 10.40 15.60
C LEU A 218 25.31 10.82 16.35
N LEU A 219 24.55 9.87 16.87
CA LEU A 219 23.38 10.09 17.74
C LEU A 219 23.79 10.21 19.21
N ASP A 220 24.76 9.39 19.67
CA ASP A 220 25.33 9.43 21.02
C ASP A 220 25.99 10.79 21.31
N GLU A 221 26.72 11.35 20.33
CA GLU A 221 27.27 12.72 20.40
C GLU A 221 26.19 13.82 20.38
N ALA A 222 24.93 13.49 20.07
CA ALA A 222 23.83 14.44 19.88
C ALA A 222 22.75 14.40 20.98
N GLN A 223 22.87 13.51 21.97
CA GLN A 223 21.86 13.27 23.00
C GLN A 223 22.43 13.39 24.43
N GLU A 224 21.59 13.85 25.35
CA GLU A 224 21.86 13.86 26.78
C GLU A 224 21.10 12.70 27.44
N ASN A 225 21.80 11.85 28.20
CA ASN A 225 21.23 10.64 28.77
C ASN A 225 20.63 10.91 30.17
N PRO A 226 19.33 10.67 30.41
CA PRO A 226 18.73 10.78 31.75
C PRO A 226 19.39 9.82 32.72
N LEU A 227 19.57 10.23 33.97
CA LEU A 227 20.19 9.38 35.01
C LEU A 227 19.32 8.15 35.30
N GLU A 228 18.01 8.33 35.16
CA GLU A 228 16.94 7.36 35.32
C GLU A 228 17.04 6.19 34.32
N MET A 229 17.61 6.43 33.12
CA MET A 229 17.78 5.40 32.10
C MET A 229 18.92 4.43 32.41
N LYS A 230 19.86 4.78 33.32
CA LYS A 230 21.11 4.01 33.50
C LYS A 230 20.86 2.55 33.89
N ASN A 231 19.95 2.30 34.83
CA ASN A 231 19.65 0.94 35.30
C ASN A 231 19.18 0.04 34.15
N LEU A 232 18.38 0.57 33.22
CA LEU A 232 17.87 -0.16 32.05
C LEU A 232 18.96 -0.41 31.01
N LEU A 233 19.87 0.55 30.82
CA LEU A 233 21.02 0.40 29.91
C LEU A 233 21.99 -0.67 30.42
N ASP A 234 22.29 -0.66 31.72
CA ASP A 234 23.15 -1.67 32.37
C ASP A 234 22.48 -3.07 32.33
N ALA A 235 21.15 -3.14 32.52
CA ALA A 235 20.38 -4.38 32.38
C ALA A 235 20.37 -4.92 30.94
N PHE A 236 20.17 -4.05 29.94
CA PHE A 236 20.15 -4.46 28.53
C PHE A 236 21.53 -4.92 28.03
N GLN A 237 22.61 -4.32 28.53
CA GLN A 237 23.98 -4.81 28.28
C GLN A 237 24.19 -6.21 28.85
N THR A 238 23.59 -6.53 30.00
CA THR A 238 23.60 -7.89 30.56
C THR A 238 22.81 -8.86 29.68
N TYR A 239 21.58 -8.50 29.28
CA TYR A 239 20.75 -9.32 28.37
C TYR A 239 21.45 -9.61 27.04
N CYS A 240 22.13 -8.62 26.44
CA CYS A 240 22.92 -8.81 25.21
C CYS A 240 24.18 -9.70 25.37
N GLN A 241 24.58 -10.05 26.60
CA GLN A 241 25.65 -11.00 26.88
C GLN A 241 25.14 -12.41 27.20
N GLU A 242 23.84 -12.55 27.51
CA GLU A 242 23.23 -13.79 27.99
C GLU A 242 22.20 -14.40 27.01
N SER A 243 21.61 -13.61 26.09
CA SER A 243 20.58 -14.07 25.14
C SER A 243 20.89 -13.68 23.69
N GLU A 244 20.99 -14.70 22.83
CA GLU A 244 21.09 -14.55 21.37
C GLU A 244 19.69 -14.30 20.78
N ASN A 245 19.37 -13.04 20.51
CA ASN A 245 18.09 -12.62 19.96
C ASN A 245 18.30 -11.82 18.66
N LEU A 246 17.45 -12.02 17.66
CA LEU A 246 17.56 -11.34 16.36
C LEU A 246 17.46 -9.80 16.44
N LEU A 247 16.93 -9.28 17.55
CA LEU A 247 16.88 -7.86 17.92
C LEU A 247 18.13 -7.41 18.70
N THR A 248 18.65 -8.19 19.67
CA THR A 248 19.91 -7.86 20.39
C THR A 248 21.11 -7.89 19.45
N ASN A 249 21.15 -8.85 18.51
CA ASN A 249 22.13 -8.89 17.41
C ASN A 249 22.00 -7.69 16.46
N ASN A 250 20.89 -6.96 16.50
CA ASN A 250 20.70 -5.68 15.82
C ASN A 250 20.95 -4.45 16.72
N GLY A 251 21.23 -4.64 18.01
CA GLY A 251 21.29 -3.61 19.04
C GLY A 251 19.99 -2.85 19.22
N ILE A 252 18.86 -3.56 19.08
CA ILE A 252 17.50 -3.05 19.28
C ILE A 252 17.00 -3.59 20.64
N MET A 253 16.65 -2.67 21.52
CA MET A 253 16.03 -2.91 22.82
C MET A 253 14.51 -3.00 22.63
N ASP A 254 13.96 -4.20 22.74
CA ASP A 254 12.52 -4.41 22.79
C ASP A 254 12.00 -4.03 24.18
N LEU A 255 11.15 -3.00 24.27
CA LEU A 255 10.51 -2.54 25.50
C LEU A 255 9.00 -2.78 25.51
N ARG A 256 8.49 -3.66 24.64
CA ARG A 256 7.11 -4.15 24.73
C ARG A 256 6.90 -4.89 26.07
N PRO A 257 5.72 -4.76 26.72
CA PRO A 257 5.47 -5.41 28.02
C PRO A 257 5.59 -6.94 28.01
N SER A 258 5.44 -7.56 26.84
CA SER A 258 5.54 -9.01 26.61
C SER A 258 6.94 -9.50 26.23
N SER A 259 7.94 -8.62 26.13
CA SER A 259 9.29 -8.99 25.68
C SER A 259 10.08 -9.76 26.74
N GLU A 260 10.91 -10.71 26.31
CA GLU A 260 11.83 -11.49 27.15
C GLU A 260 12.71 -10.59 28.02
N PHE A 261 13.21 -9.49 27.44
CA PHE A 261 14.02 -8.49 28.14
C PHE A 261 13.25 -7.83 29.29
N VAL A 262 12.07 -7.27 29.03
CA VAL A 262 11.24 -6.63 30.05
C VAL A 262 10.91 -7.61 31.17
N LEU A 263 10.41 -8.80 30.81
CA LEU A 263 9.93 -9.81 31.75
C LEU A 263 11.03 -10.44 32.62
N SER A 264 12.27 -10.51 32.13
CA SER A 264 13.35 -11.29 32.77
C SER A 264 14.51 -10.45 33.32
N TYR A 265 14.75 -9.26 32.78
CA TYR A 265 15.94 -8.44 33.09
C TYR A 265 15.64 -7.05 33.65
N THR A 266 14.40 -6.55 33.56
CA THR A 266 14.07 -5.20 34.06
C THR A 266 13.50 -5.21 35.47
N ASN A 267 13.64 -4.10 36.19
CA ASN A 267 12.95 -3.90 37.46
C ASN A 267 11.60 -3.21 37.19
N GLU A 268 10.51 -3.84 37.64
CA GLU A 268 9.14 -3.35 37.48
C GLU A 268 8.95 -1.87 37.85
N SER A 269 9.62 -1.39 38.92
CA SER A 269 9.52 0.01 39.35
C SER A 269 10.21 0.97 38.39
N ASP A 270 11.33 0.58 37.78
CA ASP A 270 12.06 1.41 36.83
C ASP A 270 11.46 1.35 35.43
N TYR A 271 10.95 0.18 35.01
CA TYR A 271 10.16 0.03 33.79
C TYR A 271 8.85 0.83 33.85
N SER A 272 8.10 0.76 34.97
CA SER A 272 6.89 1.57 35.18
C SER A 272 7.15 3.07 35.05
N LYS A 273 8.22 3.60 35.67
CA LYS A 273 8.61 5.02 35.54
C LYS A 273 8.93 5.40 34.10
N LEU A 274 9.56 4.51 33.33
CA LEU A 274 9.83 4.74 31.92
C LEU A 274 8.53 4.78 31.10
N LEU A 275 7.61 3.85 31.33
CA LEU A 275 6.29 3.87 30.68
C LEU A 275 5.52 5.14 31.05
N GLU A 276 5.48 5.54 32.32
CA GLU A 276 4.87 6.83 32.74
C GLU A 276 5.50 8.03 32.04
N CYS A 277 6.83 8.05 31.87
CA CYS A 277 7.55 9.13 31.21
C CYS A 277 7.27 9.21 29.70
N ILE A 278 7.07 8.06 29.05
CA ILE A 278 6.99 7.92 27.59
C ILE A 278 5.54 7.86 27.06
N LEU A 279 4.63 7.19 27.78
CA LEU A 279 3.26 6.92 27.35
C LEU A 279 2.24 7.91 27.92
N ASN A 280 2.38 8.43 29.14
CA ASN A 280 1.44 9.45 29.66
C ASN A 280 1.33 10.70 28.74
N PRO A 281 2.40 11.19 28.08
CA PRO A 281 2.29 12.25 27.08
C PRO A 281 1.57 11.83 25.79
N ILE A 282 1.50 10.53 25.49
CA ILE A 282 0.82 9.94 24.33
C ILE A 282 -0.67 9.72 24.62
N ASP A 283 -1.03 9.25 25.82
CA ASP A 283 -2.44 9.19 26.27
C ASP A 283 -3.13 10.56 26.21
N GLY A 284 -2.39 11.63 26.54
CA GLY A 284 -2.87 13.02 26.44
C GLY A 284 -3.11 13.53 25.00
N ILE A 285 -2.76 12.77 23.96
CA ILE A 285 -2.97 13.18 22.55
C ILE A 285 -4.44 13.06 22.14
N PHE A 286 -5.17 12.07 22.66
CA PHE A 286 -6.55 11.80 22.26
C PHE A 286 -7.55 12.42 23.26
N PRO A 287 -8.31 13.47 22.91
CA PRO A 287 -9.17 14.15 23.87
C PRO A 287 -10.31 13.26 24.38
N GLU A 288 -10.55 13.28 25.69
CA GLU A 288 -11.64 12.50 26.32
C GLU A 288 -13.01 12.78 25.67
N ALA A 289 -13.31 14.05 25.36
CA ALA A 289 -14.54 14.44 24.65
C ALA A 289 -14.66 13.80 23.25
N ALA A 290 -13.54 13.58 22.56
CA ALA A 290 -13.52 12.89 21.27
C ALA A 290 -13.72 11.37 21.43
N PHE A 291 -13.27 10.78 22.54
CA PHE A 291 -13.50 9.37 22.83
C PHE A 291 -14.95 9.11 23.26
N ASN A 292 -15.51 10.00 24.08
CA ASN A 292 -16.92 9.98 24.44
C ASN A 292 -17.83 10.13 23.22
N PHE A 293 -17.45 10.96 22.23
CA PHE A 293 -18.15 11.02 20.92
C PHE A 293 -18.11 9.69 20.16
N LEU A 294 -16.98 8.99 20.12
CA LEU A 294 -16.87 7.67 19.49
C LEU A 294 -17.74 6.63 20.22
N LEU A 295 -17.68 6.58 21.55
CA LEU A 295 -18.51 5.70 22.38
C LEU A 295 -20.00 5.96 22.14
N GLU A 296 -20.44 7.23 22.16
CA GLU A 296 -21.83 7.59 21.86
C GLU A 296 -22.24 7.13 20.45
N PHE A 297 -21.43 7.44 19.43
CA PHE A 297 -21.74 7.10 18.04
C PHE A 297 -21.89 5.59 17.83
N PHE A 298 -20.98 4.78 18.38
CA PHE A 298 -20.99 3.33 18.20
C PHE A 298 -21.89 2.57 19.19
N SER A 299 -22.41 3.22 20.24
CA SER A 299 -23.42 2.64 21.14
C SER A 299 -24.82 2.49 20.53
N LYS A 300 -25.05 3.07 19.34
CA LYS A 300 -26.37 3.09 18.69
C LYS A 300 -26.75 1.70 18.17
N ASN A 301 -27.81 1.12 18.72
CA ASN A 301 -28.38 -0.13 18.24
C ASN A 301 -29.17 0.10 16.93
N LEU A 302 -28.53 -0.18 15.78
CA LEU A 302 -29.02 0.12 14.44
C LEU A 302 -28.81 -1.07 13.49
N THR A 303 -29.72 -1.24 12.54
CA THR A 303 -29.55 -2.17 11.42
C THR A 303 -28.59 -1.60 10.38
N CYS A 304 -27.94 -2.47 9.59
CA CYS A 304 -26.99 -2.09 8.53
C CYS A 304 -27.51 -0.95 7.63
N GLN A 305 -28.78 -1.01 7.20
CA GLN A 305 -29.38 0.02 6.34
C GLN A 305 -29.42 1.42 6.99
N HIS A 306 -29.68 1.51 8.29
CA HIS A 306 -29.76 2.79 9.02
C HIS A 306 -28.37 3.35 9.41
N TRP A 307 -27.30 2.54 9.33
CA TRP A 307 -25.95 3.04 9.57
C TRP A 307 -25.48 4.02 8.48
N TYR A 308 -25.93 3.86 7.23
CA TYR A 308 -25.64 4.84 6.17
C TYR A 308 -26.23 6.22 6.49
N ASP A 309 -27.47 6.28 6.97
CA ASP A 309 -28.11 7.54 7.40
C ASP A 309 -27.33 8.24 8.54
N GLU A 310 -26.77 7.47 9.48
CA GLU A 310 -25.92 8.02 10.56
C GLU A 310 -24.52 8.40 10.10
N ILE A 311 -23.97 7.72 9.09
CA ILE A 311 -22.70 8.06 8.45
C ILE A 311 -22.82 9.37 7.68
N GLU A 312 -23.90 9.60 6.93
CA GLU A 312 -24.11 10.89 6.23
C GLU A 312 -24.17 12.07 7.21
N LYS A 313 -24.78 11.90 8.38
CA LYS A 313 -24.84 12.91 9.46
C LYS A 313 -23.46 13.27 10.04
N LEU A 314 -22.41 12.48 9.78
CA LEU A 314 -21.03 12.88 10.12
C LEU A 314 -20.57 14.11 9.31
N LEU A 315 -21.23 14.46 8.21
CA LEU A 315 -20.93 15.66 7.43
C LEU A 315 -21.53 16.95 8.02
N ASP A 316 -22.35 16.86 9.09
CA ASP A 316 -22.98 18.01 9.73
C ASP A 316 -21.95 19.02 10.29
N PRO A 317 -22.33 20.31 10.45
CA PRO A 317 -21.43 21.36 10.89
C PRO A 317 -20.80 21.10 12.27
N GLU A 318 -19.53 20.70 12.29
CA GLU A 318 -18.74 20.58 13.51
C GLU A 318 -17.84 21.81 13.73
N HIS A 319 -17.80 22.28 14.98
CA HIS A 319 -16.98 23.39 15.46
C HIS A 319 -15.64 22.94 16.02
N ASP A 320 -15.57 21.81 16.74
CA ASP A 320 -14.31 21.29 17.25
C ASP A 320 -13.42 20.74 16.11
N PRO A 321 -12.19 21.24 15.91
CA PRO A 321 -11.36 20.83 14.77
C PRO A 321 -10.95 19.35 14.79
N PHE A 322 -10.85 18.73 15.98
CA PHE A 322 -10.44 17.34 16.14
C PHE A 322 -11.60 16.40 15.85
N ILE A 323 -12.76 16.60 16.49
CA ILE A 323 -14.00 15.85 16.24
C ILE A 323 -14.43 16.01 14.77
N LYS A 324 -14.22 17.20 14.17
CA LYS A 324 -14.46 17.43 12.73
C LYS A 324 -13.59 16.56 11.82
N ASN A 325 -12.34 16.32 12.21
CA ASN A 325 -11.45 15.41 11.48
C ASN A 325 -11.83 13.94 11.73
N ILE A 326 -12.26 13.58 12.95
CA ILE A 326 -12.80 12.24 13.27
C ILE A 326 -14.04 11.94 12.43
N LYS A 327 -15.06 12.80 12.47
CA LYS A 327 -16.29 12.66 11.69
C LYS A 327 -16.01 12.44 10.19
N ARG A 328 -15.08 13.22 9.63
CA ARG A 328 -14.64 13.09 8.23
C ARG A 328 -13.85 11.80 7.95
N PHE A 329 -13.04 11.35 8.91
CA PHE A 329 -12.26 10.11 8.81
C PHE A 329 -13.18 8.89 8.87
N MET A 330 -14.13 8.86 9.81
CA MET A 330 -15.20 7.86 9.91
C MET A 330 -16.02 7.79 8.62
N PHE A 331 -16.51 8.92 8.11
CA PHE A 331 -17.24 9.00 6.83
C PHE A 331 -16.44 8.42 5.65
N GLU A 332 -15.12 8.51 5.68
CA GLU A 332 -14.23 8.05 4.61
C GLU A 332 -13.77 6.59 4.72
N VAL A 333 -14.12 5.88 5.80
CA VAL A 333 -13.67 4.51 6.09
C VAL A 333 -14.83 3.57 6.42
N LEU A 334 -15.76 3.98 7.28
CA LEU A 334 -16.88 3.15 7.75
C LEU A 334 -17.71 2.49 6.63
N PRO A 335 -18.03 3.16 5.49
CA PRO A 335 -18.79 2.51 4.43
C PRO A 335 -18.20 1.17 3.99
N ILE A 336 -16.87 1.03 3.93
CA ILE A 336 -16.21 -0.20 3.48
C ILE A 336 -16.49 -1.38 4.43
N TRP A 337 -16.57 -1.13 5.75
CA TRP A 337 -16.88 -2.20 6.72
C TRP A 337 -18.38 -2.49 6.70
N PHE A 338 -19.24 -1.48 6.55
CA PHE A 338 -20.68 -1.71 6.45
C PHE A 338 -21.10 -2.39 5.14
N ASP A 339 -20.39 -2.15 4.03
CA ASP A 339 -20.51 -2.91 2.78
C ASP A 339 -20.19 -4.39 3.04
N ALA A 340 -19.07 -4.68 3.71
CA ALA A 340 -18.69 -6.05 4.08
C ALA A 340 -19.69 -6.70 5.05
N PHE A 341 -20.20 -5.97 6.03
CA PHE A 341 -21.18 -6.47 7.00
C PHE A 341 -22.55 -6.73 6.34
N ALA A 342 -22.94 -5.95 5.31
CA ALA A 342 -24.18 -6.14 4.56
C ALA A 342 -24.23 -7.50 3.83
N MET A 343 -23.06 -8.05 3.46
CA MET A 343 -22.94 -9.35 2.80
C MET A 343 -23.23 -10.55 3.73
N GLY A 344 -23.31 -10.34 5.05
CA GLY A 344 -23.79 -11.34 6.02
C GLY A 344 -22.92 -12.61 6.07
N SER A 345 -23.38 -13.69 5.43
CA SER A 345 -22.61 -14.94 5.29
C SER A 345 -21.48 -14.86 4.26
N GLU A 346 -21.57 -13.92 3.32
CA GLU A 346 -20.53 -13.64 2.32
C GLU A 346 -19.61 -12.48 2.75
N ASN A 347 -19.68 -12.05 4.02
CA ASN A 347 -18.82 -11.00 4.58
C ASN A 347 -17.34 -11.37 4.39
N PRO A 348 -16.58 -10.63 3.57
CA PRO A 348 -15.25 -11.04 3.16
C PRO A 348 -14.23 -11.01 4.31
N ILE A 349 -14.44 -10.17 5.34
CA ILE A 349 -13.57 -10.15 6.54
C ILE A 349 -13.61 -11.50 7.28
N LYS A 350 -14.69 -12.28 7.10
CA LYS A 350 -14.87 -13.61 7.71
C LYS A 350 -14.41 -14.76 6.83
N ASP A 351 -13.93 -14.51 5.61
CA ASP A 351 -13.40 -15.58 4.77
C ASP A 351 -12.02 -16.01 5.24
N ARG A 352 -11.91 -17.26 5.70
CA ARG A 352 -10.65 -17.91 6.10
C ARG A 352 -9.70 -18.15 4.93
N ASN A 353 -10.15 -17.94 3.70
CA ASN A 353 -9.36 -18.03 2.47
C ASN A 353 -9.01 -16.63 1.91
N MET A 354 -9.32 -15.54 2.61
CA MET A 354 -8.96 -14.19 2.18
C MET A 354 -7.44 -14.04 2.05
N GLU A 355 -7.01 -13.61 0.87
CA GLU A 355 -5.60 -13.35 0.59
C GLU A 355 -5.11 -12.03 1.20
N GLU A 356 -3.83 -11.98 1.56
CA GLU A 356 -3.19 -10.87 2.28
C GLU A 356 -3.32 -9.54 1.55
N GLU A 357 -3.03 -9.49 0.24
CA GLU A 357 -3.17 -8.25 -0.55
C GLU A 357 -4.63 -7.77 -0.61
N GLU A 358 -5.62 -8.67 -0.53
CA GLU A 358 -7.03 -8.31 -0.50
C GLU A 358 -7.45 -7.75 0.87
N TYR A 359 -7.06 -8.42 1.96
CA TYR A 359 -7.29 -7.94 3.32
C TYR A 359 -6.62 -6.57 3.56
N MET A 360 -5.34 -6.47 3.23
CA MET A 360 -4.56 -5.24 3.40
C MET A 360 -5.10 -4.12 2.51
N THR A 361 -5.48 -4.39 1.26
CA THR A 361 -6.05 -3.35 0.37
C THR A 361 -7.48 -2.95 0.76
N GLY A 362 -8.29 -3.88 1.24
CA GLY A 362 -9.69 -3.65 1.62
C GLY A 362 -9.84 -2.94 2.97
N PHE A 363 -9.05 -3.32 3.97
CA PHE A 363 -9.32 -2.96 5.37
C PHE A 363 -8.14 -2.20 6.03
N VAL A 364 -6.92 -2.73 5.98
CA VAL A 364 -5.78 -2.13 6.72
C VAL A 364 -5.26 -0.85 6.05
N HIS A 365 -4.97 -0.89 4.75
CA HIS A 365 -4.42 0.27 4.03
C HIS A 365 -5.39 1.47 3.99
N PRO A 366 -6.71 1.33 3.80
CA PRO A 366 -7.62 2.48 3.78
C PRO A 366 -7.64 3.24 5.11
N ILE A 367 -7.75 2.55 6.25
CA ILE A 367 -7.85 3.22 7.55
C ILE A 367 -6.53 3.95 7.91
N LEU A 368 -5.38 3.30 7.74
CA LEU A 368 -4.06 3.93 7.98
C LEU A 368 -3.80 5.13 7.06
N LYS A 369 -4.11 4.98 5.75
CA LYS A 369 -3.93 6.04 4.74
C LYS A 369 -4.79 7.26 5.02
N LYS A 370 -6.06 7.07 5.39
CA LYS A 370 -6.98 8.16 5.70
C LYS A 370 -6.61 8.87 7.00
N ALA A 371 -6.17 8.12 8.02
CA ALA A 371 -5.68 8.70 9.28
C ALA A 371 -4.46 9.61 9.06
N LEU A 372 -3.41 9.12 8.39
CA LEU A 372 -2.23 9.91 8.05
C LEU A 372 -2.56 11.14 7.19
N ALA A 373 -3.52 11.03 6.26
CA ALA A 373 -3.97 12.16 5.47
C ALA A 373 -4.76 13.21 6.28
N ARG A 374 -5.54 12.79 7.29
CA ARG A 374 -6.41 13.67 8.10
C ARG A 374 -5.71 14.33 9.28
N PHE A 375 -4.86 13.59 9.99
CA PHE A 375 -4.25 14.04 11.25
C PHE A 375 -2.77 14.43 11.11
N ALA A 376 -2.05 13.80 10.19
CA ALA A 376 -0.63 14.09 9.93
C ALA A 376 -0.38 14.97 8.68
N ASN A 377 -1.32 14.99 7.73
CA ASN A 377 -1.11 15.53 6.36
C ASN A 377 0.09 14.86 5.64
N LEU A 378 0.33 13.58 5.92
CA LEU A 378 1.44 12.82 5.35
C LEU A 378 0.99 11.91 4.20
N ARG A 379 1.96 11.51 3.37
CA ARG A 379 1.72 10.62 2.23
C ARG A 379 1.97 9.17 2.63
N TYR A 380 0.99 8.31 2.41
CA TYR A 380 1.09 6.86 2.57
C TYR A 380 1.00 6.16 1.21
N ARG A 381 1.81 5.11 1.00
CA ARG A 381 1.80 4.25 -0.19
C ARG A 381 1.53 2.79 0.22
N PRO A 382 0.41 2.18 -0.23
CA PRO A 382 0.07 0.78 0.04
C PRO A 382 0.61 -0.23 -0.98
N GLY A 383 0.46 -1.51 -0.64
CA GLY A 383 1.04 -2.69 -1.29
C GLY A 383 2.56 -2.73 -1.20
N ASP A 384 3.14 -3.90 -1.47
CA ASP A 384 4.59 -4.16 -1.55
C ASP A 384 5.45 -3.01 -2.15
N LYS A 385 6.30 -2.37 -1.34
CA LYS A 385 7.29 -1.34 -1.72
C LYS A 385 8.68 -1.64 -1.18
N ALA A 386 9.70 -1.52 -2.03
CA ALA A 386 11.10 -1.47 -1.60
C ALA A 386 11.38 -0.24 -0.70
N ILE A 387 12.08 -0.47 0.41
CA ILE A 387 12.44 0.52 1.43
C ILE A 387 13.78 1.17 1.04
N GLU A 388 13.81 2.49 0.84
CA GLU A 388 15.01 3.23 0.43
C GLU A 388 16.13 3.13 1.48
N ALA A 389 15.77 3.14 2.77
CA ALA A 389 16.71 2.96 3.87
C ALA A 389 17.43 1.60 3.85
N SER A 390 16.71 0.50 3.62
CA SER A 390 17.30 -0.84 3.47
C SER A 390 18.12 -0.95 2.19
N ALA A 391 17.61 -0.44 1.06
CA ALA A 391 18.35 -0.37 -0.21
C ALA A 391 19.71 0.30 -0.01
N TYR A 392 19.72 1.40 0.74
CA TYR A 392 20.95 2.09 1.13
C TYR A 392 21.84 1.21 2.02
N ARG A 393 21.33 0.58 3.09
CA ARG A 393 22.10 -0.33 3.95
C ARG A 393 22.79 -1.43 3.14
N LYS A 394 22.05 -2.20 2.33
CA LYS A 394 22.63 -3.30 1.55
C LYS A 394 23.69 -2.80 0.56
N SER A 395 23.46 -1.63 -0.06
CA SER A 395 24.44 -1.00 -0.98
C SER A 395 25.75 -0.54 -0.30
N ILE A 396 25.75 -0.32 1.03
CA ILE A 396 26.95 0.11 1.78
C ILE A 396 27.60 -1.01 2.59
N THR A 397 26.87 -2.06 2.97
CA THR A 397 27.45 -3.29 3.57
C THR A 397 27.85 -4.32 2.52
N GLU A 398 27.62 -4.04 1.23
CA GLU A 398 27.90 -4.93 0.08
C GLU A 398 27.15 -6.28 0.13
N GLN A 399 26.11 -6.37 0.99
CA GLN A 399 25.18 -7.48 1.05
C GLN A 399 24.46 -7.68 -0.29
N SER A 400 24.50 -8.93 -0.77
CA SER A 400 23.76 -9.33 -1.97
C SER A 400 22.24 -9.38 -1.74
N GLY A 401 21.48 -9.25 -2.83
CA GLY A 401 20.02 -9.29 -2.83
C GLY A 401 19.35 -7.94 -3.06
N ASN A 402 18.02 -7.96 -3.16
CA ASN A 402 17.21 -6.76 -3.30
C ASN A 402 17.08 -6.02 -1.97
N ALA A 403 16.66 -4.75 -2.01
CA ALA A 403 16.20 -4.02 -0.83
C ALA A 403 15.10 -4.81 -0.09
N ASP A 404 15.05 -4.68 1.24
CA ASP A 404 13.90 -5.14 2.01
C ASP A 404 12.65 -4.35 1.58
N ARG A 405 11.48 -4.94 1.77
CA ARG A 405 10.21 -4.45 1.22
C ARG A 405 9.14 -4.48 2.31
N ALA A 406 8.17 -3.58 2.24
CA ALA A 406 7.06 -3.49 3.17
C ALA A 406 5.74 -3.20 2.45
N ASP A 407 4.62 -3.67 3.00
CA ASP A 407 3.28 -3.48 2.43
C ASP A 407 2.79 -2.04 2.49
N GLY A 408 3.32 -1.23 3.41
CA GLY A 408 2.97 0.18 3.49
C GLY A 408 4.14 1.05 3.90
N ILE A 409 4.31 2.19 3.22
CA ILE A 409 5.32 3.19 3.60
C ILE A 409 4.68 4.58 3.72
N ALA A 410 4.89 5.23 4.87
CA ALA A 410 4.57 6.63 5.09
C ALA A 410 5.81 7.52 4.97
N TYR A 411 5.60 8.75 4.48
CA TYR A 411 6.66 9.68 4.12
C TYR A 411 6.45 11.05 4.78
N THR A 412 7.55 11.60 5.33
CA THR A 412 7.66 12.99 5.81
C THR A 412 7.14 14.03 4.80
N SER A 413 6.69 15.19 5.27
CA SER A 413 6.11 16.26 4.43
C SER A 413 7.11 16.97 3.49
N ASN A 414 8.38 16.59 3.56
CA ASN A 414 9.49 17.20 2.81
C ASN A 414 9.38 17.13 1.28
N GLN A 415 10.00 18.11 0.61
CA GLN A 415 10.23 18.10 -0.85
C GLN A 415 11.04 16.87 -1.31
N LYS A 416 12.05 16.49 -0.52
CA LYS A 416 12.71 15.18 -0.58
C LYS A 416 12.32 14.41 0.68
N PRO A 417 11.27 13.59 0.63
CA PRO A 417 10.81 12.87 1.81
C PRO A 417 11.84 11.84 2.26
N TYR A 418 12.00 11.70 3.56
CA TYR A 418 12.40 10.45 4.18
C TYR A 418 11.16 9.63 4.53
N GLU A 419 11.36 8.31 4.55
CA GLU A 419 10.46 7.31 5.12
C GLU A 419 10.34 7.57 6.63
N ILE A 420 9.13 7.48 7.19
CA ILE A 420 8.87 7.70 8.63
C ILE A 420 8.03 6.59 9.27
N CYS A 421 7.25 5.85 8.48
CA CYS A 421 6.58 4.64 8.95
C CYS A 421 6.67 3.52 7.90
N VAL A 422 6.84 2.29 8.38
CA VAL A 422 6.65 1.03 7.64
C VAL A 422 5.44 0.27 8.17
N VAL A 423 4.86 -0.59 7.35
CA VAL A 423 3.71 -1.43 7.67
C VAL A 423 3.92 -2.79 7.02
N GLU A 424 3.77 -3.86 7.80
CA GLU A 424 3.80 -5.25 7.34
C GLU A 424 2.45 -5.92 7.65
N GLY A 425 1.99 -6.76 6.74
CA GLY A 425 0.72 -7.48 6.83
C GLY A 425 0.86 -9.01 6.88
N SER A 426 -0.28 -9.63 7.14
CA SER A 426 -0.51 -11.08 7.07
C SER A 426 -2.00 -11.32 6.84
N LYS A 427 -2.43 -12.58 6.73
CA LYS A 427 -3.85 -12.92 6.48
C LYS A 427 -4.72 -12.69 7.74
N PRO A 428 -6.01 -12.36 7.60
CA PRO A 428 -6.92 -12.14 8.74
C PRO A 428 -7.12 -13.40 9.60
N TYR A 429 -6.80 -14.57 9.04
CA TYR A 429 -6.81 -15.87 9.71
C TYR A 429 -5.54 -16.64 9.38
N ASP A 430 -4.39 -15.99 9.55
CA ASP A 430 -3.09 -16.65 9.36
C ASP A 430 -2.91 -17.86 10.30
N THR A 431 -2.11 -18.82 9.89
CA THR A 431 -1.80 -20.04 10.65
C THR A 431 -0.32 -20.42 10.60
N GLU A 432 0.53 -19.59 9.99
CA GLU A 432 1.97 -19.82 9.90
C GLU A 432 2.67 -19.46 11.24
N ASN A 433 2.95 -20.49 12.04
CA ASN A 433 3.68 -20.38 13.31
C ASN A 433 4.99 -19.60 13.14
N GLY A 434 5.04 -18.37 13.66
CA GLY A 434 6.22 -17.50 13.63
C GLY A 434 6.06 -16.25 12.76
N LYS A 435 5.11 -16.19 11.83
CA LYS A 435 4.84 -15.04 10.94
C LYS A 435 4.77 -13.71 11.70
N GLU A 436 4.00 -13.68 12.80
CA GLU A 436 3.92 -12.55 13.75
C GLU A 436 5.29 -12.05 14.24
N THR A 437 6.20 -12.97 14.55
CA THR A 437 7.54 -12.64 15.06
C THR A 437 8.49 -12.21 13.94
N GLU A 438 8.41 -12.85 12.77
CA GLU A 438 9.22 -12.51 11.60
C GLU A 438 8.88 -11.13 11.05
N ASP A 439 7.59 -10.82 10.85
CA ASP A 439 7.11 -9.50 10.40
C ASP A 439 7.47 -8.38 11.39
N PHE A 440 7.37 -8.66 12.70
CA PHE A 440 7.78 -7.71 13.74
C PHE A 440 9.29 -7.42 13.67
N ILE A 441 10.13 -8.44 13.48
CA ILE A 441 11.58 -8.29 13.35
C ILE A 441 11.96 -7.58 12.05
N GLN A 442 11.21 -7.79 10.96
CA GLN A 442 11.38 -7.06 9.70
C GLN A 442 11.06 -5.56 9.88
N ASN A 443 9.89 -5.24 10.44
CA ASN A 443 9.49 -3.88 10.82
C ASN A 443 10.58 -3.19 11.69
N ALA A 444 11.04 -3.87 12.75
CA ALA A 444 12.05 -3.38 13.68
C ALA A 444 13.38 -3.02 12.98
N ARG A 445 13.84 -3.87 12.07
CA ARG A 445 15.07 -3.64 11.28
C ARG A 445 14.89 -2.49 10.29
N ALA A 446 13.76 -2.43 9.59
CA ALA A 446 13.44 -1.34 8.68
C ALA A 446 13.39 0.03 9.39
N ALA A 447 12.73 0.11 10.55
CA ALA A 447 12.64 1.33 11.35
C ALA A 447 14.03 1.81 11.84
N LYS A 448 14.88 0.90 12.33
CA LYS A 448 16.30 1.18 12.64
C LYS A 448 17.04 1.74 11.42
N ASP A 449 16.88 1.11 10.26
CA ASP A 449 17.53 1.56 9.01
C ASP A 449 17.06 2.95 8.59
N MET A 450 15.77 3.28 8.76
CA MET A 450 15.20 4.58 8.44
C MET A 450 15.82 5.71 9.28
N ILE A 451 16.04 5.49 10.58
CA ILE A 451 16.80 6.44 11.44
C ILE A 451 18.22 6.62 10.89
N ASN A 452 18.93 5.51 10.66
CA ASN A 452 20.32 5.53 10.20
C ASN A 452 20.48 6.24 8.85
N PHE A 453 19.57 5.98 7.92
CA PHE A 453 19.49 6.65 6.62
C PHE A 453 19.30 8.16 6.80
N LEU A 454 18.31 8.59 7.59
CA LEU A 454 18.03 10.01 7.83
C LEU A 454 19.24 10.73 8.43
N VAL A 455 19.84 10.19 9.50
CA VAL A 455 21.05 10.72 10.17
C VAL A 455 22.18 10.94 9.15
N ILE A 456 22.48 9.91 8.36
CA ILE A 456 23.53 9.95 7.35
C ILE A 456 23.20 10.97 6.23
N GLN A 457 21.95 11.06 5.79
CA GLN A 457 21.56 12.00 4.72
C GLN A 457 21.53 13.46 5.19
N GLU A 458 21.17 13.76 6.44
CA GLU A 458 21.25 15.12 6.99
C GLU A 458 22.71 15.60 7.16
N VAL A 459 23.63 14.72 7.58
CA VAL A 459 25.08 15.02 7.63
C VAL A 459 25.65 15.25 6.23
N LYS A 460 25.33 14.40 5.24
CA LYS A 460 25.71 14.62 3.83
C LYS A 460 25.21 15.98 3.30
N GLN A 461 24.03 16.41 3.74
CA GLN A 461 23.42 17.71 3.39
C GLN A 461 23.84 18.88 4.31
N LYS A 462 24.78 18.65 5.23
CA LYS A 462 25.39 19.64 6.13
C LYS A 462 24.42 20.35 7.09
N ARG A 463 23.35 19.64 7.47
CA ARG A 463 22.33 20.10 8.42
C ARG A 463 22.72 19.73 9.86
N ALA A 464 21.98 20.27 10.83
CA ALA A 464 22.05 19.73 12.19
C ALA A 464 21.34 18.37 12.23
N LEU A 465 21.90 17.41 12.97
CA LEU A 465 21.23 16.16 13.29
C LEU A 465 20.08 16.44 14.27
N PRO A 466 18.89 15.86 14.08
CA PRO A 466 17.82 15.98 15.05
C PRO A 466 18.27 15.36 16.39
N THR A 467 18.04 16.08 17.49
CA THR A 467 18.30 15.58 18.85
C THR A 467 17.29 14.50 19.26
N PHE A 468 16.13 14.49 18.62
CA PHE A 468 15.08 13.50 18.80
C PHE A 468 14.41 13.20 17.45
N PHE A 469 14.17 11.92 17.17
CA PHE A 469 13.41 11.48 16.00
C PHE A 469 12.82 10.08 16.28
N ARG A 470 11.57 9.87 15.89
CA ARG A 470 10.89 8.56 15.93
C ARG A 470 10.66 8.04 14.52
N THR A 471 10.76 6.73 14.39
CA THR A 471 10.22 5.96 13.26
C THR A 471 9.09 5.08 13.76
N PHE A 472 8.14 4.77 12.91
CA PHE A 472 6.91 4.08 13.30
C PHE A 472 6.76 2.77 12.54
N MET A 473 6.15 1.78 13.19
CA MET A 473 5.79 0.52 12.57
C MET A 473 4.31 0.27 12.83
N VAL A 474 3.62 -0.34 11.87
CA VAL A 474 2.33 -0.97 12.09
C VAL A 474 2.44 -2.43 11.67
N GLN A 475 1.89 -3.31 12.48
CA GLN A 475 1.75 -4.72 12.14
C GLN A 475 0.27 -5.06 12.06
N SER A 476 -0.14 -5.76 11.00
CA SER A 476 -1.42 -6.46 10.95
C SER A 476 -1.18 -7.95 11.11
N PHE A 477 -1.67 -8.53 12.20
CA PHE A 477 -1.61 -9.97 12.44
C PHE A 477 -2.98 -10.51 12.88
N GLU A 478 -3.51 -11.48 12.15
CA GLU A 478 -4.93 -11.86 12.22
C GLU A 478 -5.84 -10.59 12.08
N THR A 479 -6.81 -10.42 12.97
CA THR A 479 -7.65 -9.21 13.10
C THR A 479 -6.97 -8.06 13.85
N SER A 480 -5.76 -8.27 14.39
CA SER A 480 -5.08 -7.35 15.30
C SER A 480 -4.24 -6.32 14.55
N LEU A 481 -4.45 -5.03 14.85
CA LEU A 481 -3.54 -3.94 14.47
C LEU A 481 -2.72 -3.51 15.68
N ARG A 482 -1.40 -3.53 15.51
CA ARG A 482 -0.44 -3.14 16.55
C ARG A 482 0.40 -1.97 16.10
N PHE A 483 0.46 -0.94 16.94
CA PHE A 483 1.13 0.32 16.65
C PHE A 483 2.39 0.44 17.49
N TYR A 484 3.51 0.71 16.84
CA TYR A 484 4.82 0.81 17.48
C TYR A 484 5.54 2.10 17.08
N PHE A 485 6.45 2.57 17.94
CA PHE A 485 7.54 3.44 17.50
C PHE A 485 8.90 2.89 17.93
N LEU A 486 9.90 3.16 17.09
CA LEU A 486 11.32 2.97 17.37
C LEU A 486 11.97 4.36 17.45
N ASP A 487 12.63 4.64 18.57
CA ASP A 487 13.49 5.81 18.76
C ASP A 487 14.94 5.38 19.09
N TYR A 488 15.79 6.35 19.44
CA TYR A 488 17.16 6.09 19.84
C TYR A 488 17.53 6.82 21.13
N LEU A 489 18.21 6.11 22.03
CA LEU A 489 18.91 6.65 23.20
C LEU A 489 20.00 5.67 23.67
N ASN A 490 21.22 5.80 23.14
CA ASN A 490 22.36 4.84 23.21
C ASN A 490 22.11 3.47 22.54
N PHE A 491 20.85 3.01 22.53
CA PHE A 491 20.35 1.88 21.74
C PHE A 491 19.11 2.32 20.96
N TYR A 492 18.75 1.59 19.91
CA TYR A 492 17.42 1.73 19.32
C TYR A 492 16.40 1.11 20.28
N ARG A 493 15.28 1.77 20.56
CA ARG A 493 14.29 1.31 21.55
C ARG A 493 12.91 1.20 20.90
N ILE A 494 12.27 0.03 21.00
CA ILE A 494 10.90 -0.18 20.49
C ILE A 494 9.91 -0.11 21.64
N PHE A 495 8.89 0.74 21.49
CA PHE A 495 7.74 0.81 22.37
C PHE A 495 6.45 0.45 21.62
N GLU A 496 5.56 -0.27 22.27
CA GLU A 496 4.16 -0.41 21.86
C GLU A 496 3.40 0.88 22.22
N ILE A 497 2.54 1.34 21.30
CA ILE A 497 1.69 2.52 21.48
C ILE A 497 0.31 2.06 21.94
N GLU A 498 -0.33 1.21 21.14
CA GLU A 498 -1.67 0.67 21.37
C GLU A 498 -1.84 -0.58 20.49
N VAL A 499 -2.68 -1.52 20.94
CA VAL A 499 -3.11 -2.71 20.19
C VAL A 499 -4.64 -2.70 20.13
N CYS A 500 -5.20 -2.92 18.95
CA CYS A 500 -6.66 -2.93 18.77
C CYS A 500 -7.10 -3.94 17.70
N GLU A 501 -8.26 -4.55 17.93
CA GLU A 501 -8.87 -5.50 16.99
C GLU A 501 -9.75 -4.80 15.95
N LEU A 502 -9.71 -5.31 14.72
CA LEU A 502 -10.58 -4.91 13.62
C LEU A 502 -11.93 -5.64 13.73
N PRO A 503 -13.06 -4.93 13.88
CA PRO A 503 -14.36 -5.58 14.04
C PRO A 503 -14.79 -6.31 12.75
N VAL A 504 -15.13 -7.59 12.88
CA VAL A 504 -15.51 -8.47 11.76
C VAL A 504 -17.01 -8.51 11.50
N ASP A 505 -17.86 -8.02 12.41
CA ASP A 505 -19.30 -7.80 12.18
C ASP A 505 -19.98 -6.76 13.10
N LEU A 506 -21.32 -6.70 12.99
CA LEU A 506 -22.21 -5.81 13.75
C LEU A 506 -22.40 -6.18 15.24
N ALA A 507 -21.93 -7.33 15.71
CA ALA A 507 -21.86 -7.64 17.14
C ALA A 507 -20.63 -6.99 17.79
N GLU A 508 -19.58 -6.73 17.01
CA GLU A 508 -18.30 -6.17 17.44
C GLU A 508 -18.22 -4.64 17.29
N MET A 509 -19.35 -3.95 17.11
CA MET A 509 -19.42 -2.49 16.98
C MET A 509 -18.72 -1.73 18.13
N ASN A 510 -18.62 -2.36 19.31
CA ASN A 510 -17.91 -1.84 20.48
C ASN A 510 -16.38 -1.79 20.34
N LEU A 511 -15.78 -2.41 19.32
CA LEU A 511 -14.34 -2.34 19.04
C LEU A 511 -13.96 -1.06 18.29
N PHE A 512 -14.86 -0.51 17.47
CA PHE A 512 -14.59 0.69 16.67
C PHE A 512 -14.06 1.89 17.48
N PRO A 513 -14.59 2.26 18.67
CA PRO A 513 -14.05 3.35 19.47
C PRO A 513 -12.54 3.20 19.76
N PHE A 514 -12.09 1.99 20.04
CA PHE A 514 -10.69 1.67 20.35
C PHE A 514 -9.83 1.65 19.08
N LEU A 515 -10.33 1.03 18.00
CA LEU A 515 -9.69 1.08 16.67
C LEU A 515 -9.47 2.53 16.18
N PHE A 516 -10.50 3.37 16.29
CA PHE A 516 -10.39 4.79 15.92
C PHE A 516 -9.43 5.53 16.85
N ARG A 517 -9.47 5.32 18.17
CA ARG A 517 -8.51 5.89 19.12
C ARG A 517 -7.07 5.53 18.72
N ALA A 518 -6.72 4.26 18.66
CA ALA A 518 -5.37 3.77 18.38
C ALA A 518 -4.80 4.33 17.06
N VAL A 519 -5.55 4.20 15.97
CA VAL A 519 -5.15 4.69 14.64
C VAL A 519 -4.97 6.21 14.62
N ILE A 520 -5.81 6.97 15.33
CA ILE A 520 -5.69 8.44 15.36
C ILE A 520 -4.51 8.86 16.24
N THR A 521 -4.34 8.28 17.43
CA THR A 521 -3.22 8.55 18.34
C THR A 521 -1.89 8.32 17.63
N TRP A 522 -1.74 7.17 16.97
CA TRP A 522 -0.59 6.87 16.10
C TRP A 522 -0.41 7.92 14.99
N ALA A 523 -1.46 8.23 14.23
CA ALA A 523 -1.35 9.17 13.11
C ALA A 523 -0.98 10.60 13.56
N VAL A 524 -1.49 11.07 14.70
CA VAL A 524 -1.09 12.35 15.29
C VAL A 524 0.38 12.30 15.73
N LEU A 525 0.82 11.24 16.41
CA LEU A 525 2.20 11.07 16.90
C LEU A 525 3.23 11.01 15.75
N VAL A 526 2.90 10.35 14.63
CA VAL A 526 3.70 10.38 13.38
C VAL A 526 3.75 11.81 12.83
N GLY A 527 2.60 12.50 12.81
CA GLY A 527 2.49 13.88 12.33
C GLY A 527 3.26 14.89 13.16
N ASP A 528 3.24 14.78 14.48
CA ASP A 528 4.00 15.65 15.39
C ASP A 528 5.50 15.38 15.32
N THR A 529 5.92 14.13 15.12
CA THR A 529 7.32 13.80 14.84
C THR A 529 7.81 14.44 13.52
N ASP A 530 7.00 14.43 12.45
CA ASP A 530 7.35 15.17 11.23
C ASP A 530 7.39 16.69 11.47
N LYS A 531 6.43 17.27 12.19
CA LYS A 531 6.41 18.72 12.53
C LYS A 531 7.65 19.13 13.34
N GLU A 532 8.05 18.35 14.34
CA GLU A 532 9.28 18.59 15.10
C GLU A 532 10.50 18.50 14.18
N PHE A 533 10.60 17.45 13.37
CA PHE A 533 11.70 17.28 12.43
C PHE A 533 11.80 18.44 11.43
N GLN A 534 10.69 18.89 10.84
CA GLN A 534 10.66 20.08 9.98
C GLN A 534 11.09 21.34 10.75
N THR A 535 10.62 21.52 11.97
CA THR A 535 10.94 22.69 12.81
C THR A 535 12.43 22.73 13.15
N PHE A 536 13.00 21.59 13.55
CA PHE A 536 14.42 21.42 13.82
C PHE A 536 15.27 21.73 12.57
N ARG A 537 14.94 21.07 11.45
CA ARG A 537 15.63 21.18 10.15
C ARG A 537 15.64 22.59 9.56
N ASN A 538 14.57 23.37 9.80
CA ASN A 538 14.47 24.75 9.34
C ASN A 538 15.10 25.77 10.29
N SER A 539 15.11 25.51 11.61
CA SER A 539 15.65 26.44 12.62
C SER A 539 17.15 26.27 12.90
N LYS A 540 17.67 25.04 12.94
CA LYS A 540 19.04 24.73 13.34
C LYS A 540 19.94 24.41 12.15
N ARG A 541 20.88 25.32 11.85
CA ARG A 541 22.05 25.02 11.00
C ARG A 541 23.17 24.45 11.87
N SER A 542 23.75 23.31 11.49
CA SER A 542 24.95 22.80 12.18
C SER A 542 26.11 23.80 12.08
N SER A 543 26.80 24.01 13.21
CA SER A 543 27.97 24.89 13.29
C SER A 543 29.07 24.39 12.35
N ARG A 544 29.97 25.27 11.89
CA ARG A 544 31.08 24.85 11.00
C ARG A 544 31.96 23.76 11.62
N VAL A 545 32.07 23.73 12.96
CA VAL A 545 32.85 22.74 13.70
C VAL A 545 32.12 21.40 13.76
N SER A 546 30.84 21.37 14.16
CA SER A 546 30.02 20.15 14.13
C SER A 546 29.95 19.60 12.71
N ASN A 547 29.63 20.41 11.70
CA ASN A 547 29.62 19.96 10.30
C ASN A 547 30.95 19.35 9.87
N ALA A 548 32.09 19.92 10.25
CA ALA A 548 33.41 19.36 9.93
C ALA A 548 33.70 18.05 10.69
N HIS A 549 33.24 17.93 11.94
CA HIS A 549 33.37 16.74 12.76
C HIS A 549 32.48 15.60 12.25
N ASN A 550 31.18 15.81 12.11
CA ASN A 550 30.22 14.82 11.61
C ASN A 550 30.60 14.36 10.17
N LEU A 551 31.08 15.27 9.30
CA LEU A 551 31.62 14.88 7.99
C LEU A 551 32.94 14.11 8.07
N ARG A 552 33.76 14.31 9.11
CA ARG A 552 35.00 13.53 9.33
C ARG A 552 34.70 12.12 9.86
N VAL A 553 33.72 11.98 10.74
CA VAL A 553 33.17 10.68 11.15
C VAL A 553 32.65 9.95 9.91
N LEU A 554 31.80 10.60 9.10
CA LEU A 554 31.26 10.04 7.86
C LEU A 554 32.34 9.75 6.79
N ALA A 555 33.39 10.57 6.69
CA ALA A 555 34.44 10.36 5.68
C ALA A 555 35.31 9.12 5.95
N ARG A 556 35.46 8.69 7.21
CA ARG A 556 36.16 7.44 7.55
C ARG A 556 35.52 6.23 6.84
N LEU A 557 34.19 6.20 6.72
CA LEU A 557 33.44 5.18 5.98
C LEU A 557 33.94 5.00 4.52
N GLN A 558 34.17 6.12 3.82
CA GLN A 558 34.54 6.11 2.41
C GLN A 558 36.03 5.82 2.17
N HIS A 559 36.85 5.93 3.22
CA HIS A 559 38.29 5.65 3.16
C HIS A 559 38.64 4.24 3.65
N ASN A 560 37.86 3.66 4.56
CA ASN A 560 38.06 2.31 5.06
C ASN A 560 37.51 1.23 4.12
N LYS A 561 36.48 1.54 3.31
CA LYS A 561 35.99 0.61 2.28
C LYS A 561 37.13 0.16 1.36
N ALA A 562 37.27 -1.17 1.23
CA ALA A 562 38.17 -1.77 0.26
C ALA A 562 37.82 -1.23 -1.15
N ARG A 563 38.77 -0.54 -1.78
CA ARG A 563 38.53 -0.01 -3.13
C ARG A 563 38.44 -1.19 -4.11
N PRO A 564 37.29 -1.44 -4.78
CA PRO A 564 37.23 -2.49 -5.79
C PRO A 564 38.29 -2.23 -6.85
N GLY A 565 39.05 -3.28 -7.17
CA GLY A 565 40.44 -3.26 -7.67
C GLY A 565 40.68 -2.65 -9.06
N ASN A 566 40.22 -1.43 -9.28
CA ASN A 566 40.42 -0.64 -10.48
C ASN A 566 41.92 -0.29 -10.65
N LYS A 567 42.68 -1.22 -11.23
CA LYS A 567 44.01 -1.02 -11.80
C LYS A 567 43.95 -0.07 -13.01
N LYS A 568 43.51 1.18 -12.80
CA LYS A 568 43.81 2.30 -13.68
C LYS A 568 45.31 2.56 -13.58
N SER A 569 46.08 1.81 -14.37
CA SER A 569 47.50 2.05 -14.54
C SER A 569 47.70 3.50 -14.98
N LEU A 570 48.35 4.31 -14.13
CA LEU A 570 48.90 5.58 -14.59
C LEU A 570 50.02 5.24 -15.57
N LYS A 571 49.69 5.21 -16.86
CA LYS A 571 50.68 5.38 -17.92
C LYS A 571 51.25 6.79 -17.77
N MET A 572 52.28 6.94 -16.93
CA MET A 572 53.17 8.07 -17.02
C MET A 572 53.68 8.12 -18.46
N LYS A 573 53.33 9.19 -19.18
CA LYS A 573 54.02 9.51 -20.42
C LYS A 573 55.43 9.92 -20.02
N ASN A 574 56.40 9.06 -20.27
CA ASN A 574 57.79 9.48 -20.30
C ASN A 574 57.90 10.55 -21.39
N VAL A 575 58.10 11.79 -20.97
CA VAL A 575 58.52 12.88 -21.86
C VAL A 575 60.04 12.79 -21.94
N ILE A 576 60.54 12.67 -23.17
CA ILE A 576 61.92 12.92 -23.56
C ILE A 576 61.88 14.23 -24.35
#